data_AF-A0A0D6L3H3-F1
#
_entry.id   AF-A0A0D6L3H3-F1
#
_cell.length_a   1.000
_cell.length_b   1.000
_cell.length_c   1.000
_cell.angle_alpha   90.00
_cell.angle_beta   90.00
_cell.angle_gamma   90.00
#
_symmetry.space_group_name_H-M   'P 1'
#
loop_
_entity.id
_entity.type
_entity.pdbx_description
1 polymer ?
#
loop_
_entity_poly.entity_id
_entity_poly.type
_entity_poly.pdbx_seq_one_letter_code
_entity_poly.pdbx_strand_id
1 'polypeptide(L)'
;MADKKAKNSNLHKAKDNKKDEFYTQLSDIERELRYYKHHFKDKVVYCNCDDPRVSNFFHYFSYNFEKLGLKKLITTCYKNQEMDLFSQNDSEQAIYLEYNGDKNGNFVPDPNEIGIKHLKGDGDFRSKESIDLLTQADIVVTNPPFSLFREYVAQLIEHDKKFVIVGHQKRYFLPRNI
;
A
#
# COMPACT_ATOMS: atom_id res chain seq x y z
N MET A 1 -7.88 -27.84 48.70
CA MET A 1 -6.92 -27.76 47.58
C MET A 1 -7.71 -27.34 46.36
N ALA A 2 -7.56 -26.11 45.87
CA ALA A 2 -8.18 -25.67 44.62
C ALA A 2 -7.33 -24.59 43.94
N ASP A 3 -6.96 -24.92 42.70
CA ASP A 3 -6.76 -24.09 41.52
C ASP A 3 -5.95 -22.80 41.59
N LYS A 4 -4.75 -22.87 41.01
CA LYS A 4 -4.08 -21.69 40.42
C LYS A 4 -3.27 -22.09 39.19
N LYS A 5 -3.88 -22.06 38.01
CA LYS A 5 -3.16 -21.83 36.75
C LYS A 5 -4.10 -21.47 35.58
N ALA A 6 -4.68 -20.26 35.64
CA ALA A 6 -5.14 -19.62 34.42
C ALA A 6 -3.90 -19.30 33.56
N LYS A 7 -3.66 -20.14 32.55
CA LYS A 7 -2.55 -20.04 31.61
C LYS A 7 -2.65 -18.71 30.85
N ASN A 8 -1.52 -18.01 30.74
CA ASN A 8 -1.27 -16.84 29.88
C ASN A 8 -1.41 -17.18 28.37
N SER A 9 -2.56 -17.66 27.91
CA SER A 9 -2.82 -17.92 26.48
C SER A 9 -3.32 -16.68 25.72
N ASN A 10 -3.74 -15.62 26.42
CA ASN A 10 -4.25 -14.40 25.80
C ASN A 10 -3.17 -13.36 25.42
N LEU A 11 -1.97 -13.41 26.00
CA LEU A 11 -0.90 -12.47 25.64
C LEU A 11 -0.23 -12.80 24.29
N HIS A 12 -0.18 -14.07 23.89
CA HIS A 12 0.38 -14.46 22.60
C HIS A 12 -0.54 -14.08 21.44
N LYS A 13 -1.87 -14.30 21.58
CA LYS A 13 -2.86 -13.83 20.58
C LYS A 13 -2.87 -12.31 20.40
N ALA A 14 -2.64 -11.54 21.47
CA ALA A 14 -2.53 -10.08 21.37
C ALA A 14 -1.24 -9.62 20.67
N LYS A 15 -0.15 -10.40 20.74
CA LYS A 15 1.10 -10.13 20.00
C LYS A 15 0.98 -10.46 18.52
N ASP A 16 0.28 -11.54 18.17
CA ASP A 16 0.02 -11.90 16.77
C ASP A 16 -0.98 -10.93 16.13
N ASN A 17 -2.04 -10.54 16.85
CA ASN A 17 -2.97 -9.50 16.40
C ASN A 17 -2.30 -8.13 16.20
N LYS A 18 -1.28 -7.78 17.00
CA LYS A 18 -0.51 -6.53 16.81
C LYS A 18 0.26 -6.51 15.50
N LYS A 19 0.65 -7.65 14.94
CA LYS A 19 1.28 -7.70 13.61
C LYS A 19 0.26 -7.54 12.49
N ASP A 20 -0.95 -8.06 12.68
CA ASP A 20 -2.07 -7.88 11.74
C ASP A 20 -2.64 -6.45 11.74
N GLU A 21 -2.50 -5.68 12.83
CA GLU A 21 -2.94 -4.28 12.91
C GLU A 21 -2.25 -3.33 11.92
N PHE A 22 -1.11 -3.72 11.34
CA PHE A 22 -0.33 -2.89 10.41
C PHE A 22 -0.55 -3.25 8.93
N TYR A 23 -1.23 -4.36 8.62
CA TYR A 23 -1.47 -4.78 7.23
C TYR A 23 -2.92 -4.49 6.80
N THR A 24 -3.09 -3.82 5.66
CA THR A 24 -4.41 -3.60 5.07
C THR A 24 -4.88 -4.87 4.39
N GLN A 25 -6.02 -5.42 4.83
CA GLN A 25 -6.61 -6.60 4.20
C GLN A 25 -7.24 -6.22 2.87
N LEU A 26 -7.16 -7.12 1.87
CA LEU A 26 -7.84 -6.92 0.58
C LEU A 26 -9.34 -6.65 0.76
N SER A 27 -9.99 -7.31 1.71
CA SER A 27 -11.40 -7.11 2.06
C SER A 27 -11.71 -5.69 2.56
N ASP A 28 -10.77 -5.05 3.27
CA ASP A 28 -10.89 -3.67 3.73
C ASP A 28 -10.77 -2.69 2.55
N ILE A 29 -9.82 -2.96 1.64
CA ILE A 29 -9.64 -2.20 0.39
C ILE A 29 -10.91 -2.29 -0.46
N GLU A 30 -11.42 -3.49 -0.72
CA GLU A 30 -12.63 -3.69 -1.52
C GLU A 30 -13.85 -3.00 -0.91
N ARG A 31 -14.00 -3.10 0.42
CA ARG A 31 -15.13 -2.49 1.14
C ARG A 31 -15.10 -0.97 1.07
N GLU A 32 -13.92 -0.35 1.15
CA GLU A 32 -13.79 1.11 1.09
C GLU A 32 -13.82 1.60 -0.37
N LEU A 33 -13.04 1.00 -1.26
CA LEU A 33 -12.89 1.46 -2.65
C LEU A 33 -14.13 1.25 -3.52
N ARG A 34 -15.07 0.38 -3.12
CA ARG A 34 -16.33 0.20 -3.86
C ARG A 34 -17.11 1.49 -4.09
N TYR A 35 -16.97 2.48 -3.20
CA TYR A 35 -17.67 3.77 -3.30
C TYR A 35 -17.02 4.74 -4.28
N TYR A 36 -15.74 4.53 -4.63
CA TYR A 36 -14.95 5.49 -5.41
C TYR A 36 -14.58 5.00 -6.80
N LYS A 37 -15.08 3.83 -7.23
CA LYS A 37 -14.72 3.21 -8.52
C LYS A 37 -14.75 4.18 -9.70
N HIS A 38 -15.75 5.05 -9.74
CA HIS A 38 -15.93 6.02 -10.84
C HIS A 38 -14.89 7.16 -10.85
N HIS A 39 -14.23 7.45 -9.73
CA HIS A 39 -13.18 8.47 -9.65
C HIS A 39 -11.85 8.02 -10.27
N PHE A 40 -11.67 6.71 -10.50
CA PHE A 40 -10.40 6.15 -10.99
C PHE A 40 -10.25 6.15 -12.52
N LYS A 41 -11.33 6.42 -13.26
CA LYS A 41 -11.29 6.39 -14.73
C LYS A 41 -10.30 7.43 -15.28
N ASP A 42 -9.45 6.99 -16.20
CA ASP A 42 -8.39 7.75 -16.86
C ASP A 42 -7.35 8.35 -15.88
N LYS A 43 -7.25 7.79 -14.66
CA LYS A 43 -6.36 8.29 -13.60
C LYS A 43 -5.09 7.47 -13.43
N VAL A 44 -4.04 8.14 -12.99
CA VAL A 44 -2.83 7.55 -12.44
C VAL A 44 -3.02 7.37 -10.94
N VAL A 45 -2.99 6.12 -10.46
CA VAL A 45 -3.08 5.79 -9.03
C VAL A 45 -1.69 5.47 -8.49
N TYR A 46 -1.36 6.05 -7.34
CA TYR A 46 -0.13 5.78 -6.61
C TYR A 46 -0.43 5.16 -5.26
N CYS A 47 0.13 3.98 -5.01
CA CYS A 47 0.07 3.30 -3.71
C CYS A 47 1.49 3.22 -3.14
N ASN A 48 1.81 4.16 -2.27
CA ASN A 48 3.05 4.18 -1.49
C ASN A 48 2.80 3.82 -0.04
N CYS A 49 3.87 3.40 0.65
CA CYS A 49 3.83 2.91 2.04
C CYS A 49 3.16 1.54 2.24
N ASP A 50 3.44 0.58 1.36
CA ASP A 50 3.10 -0.85 1.58
C ASP A 50 4.40 -1.68 1.80
N ASP A 51 4.35 -2.72 2.64
CA ASP A 51 5.49 -3.59 3.01
C ASP A 51 5.56 -4.88 2.15
N PRO A 52 6.78 -5.39 1.83
CA PRO A 52 7.20 -5.87 0.51
C PRO A 52 6.81 -7.28 0.06
N ARG A 53 5.93 -8.03 0.74
CA ARG A 53 5.73 -9.47 0.43
C ARG A 53 4.71 -9.75 -0.67
N VAL A 54 3.57 -9.06 -0.71
CA VAL A 54 2.69 -8.85 -1.88
C VAL A 54 1.74 -7.71 -1.48
N SER A 55 1.77 -6.58 -2.18
CA SER A 55 0.89 -5.44 -1.86
C SER A 55 -0.57 -5.76 -2.18
N ASN A 56 -1.46 -5.71 -1.19
CA ASN A 56 -2.90 -5.90 -1.42
C ASN A 56 -3.50 -4.73 -2.23
N PHE A 57 -2.92 -3.54 -2.13
CA PHE A 57 -3.29 -2.42 -3.00
C PHE A 57 -2.90 -2.69 -4.44
N PHE A 58 -1.67 -3.14 -4.68
CA PHE A 58 -1.24 -3.54 -6.02
C PHE A 58 -2.16 -4.64 -6.57
N HIS A 59 -2.40 -5.70 -5.79
CA HIS A 59 -3.30 -6.79 -6.19
C HIS A 59 -4.69 -6.27 -6.56
N TYR A 60 -5.31 -5.43 -5.72
CA TYR A 60 -6.61 -4.86 -6.02
C TYR A 60 -6.60 -4.07 -7.33
N PHE A 61 -5.67 -3.12 -7.48
CA PHE A 61 -5.68 -2.21 -8.63
C PHE A 61 -5.22 -2.88 -9.92
N SER A 62 -4.27 -3.81 -9.89
CA SER A 62 -3.78 -4.49 -11.08
C SER A 62 -4.84 -5.46 -11.64
N TYR A 63 -5.50 -6.26 -10.80
CA TYR A 63 -6.58 -7.17 -11.22
C TYR A 63 -7.89 -6.45 -11.59
N ASN A 64 -8.08 -5.21 -11.14
CA ASN A 64 -9.22 -4.38 -11.51
C ASN A 64 -8.85 -3.26 -12.48
N PHE A 65 -7.64 -3.25 -13.05
CA PHE A 65 -7.11 -2.11 -13.80
C PHE A 65 -8.04 -1.70 -14.94
N GLU A 66 -8.40 -2.65 -15.80
CA GLU A 66 -9.31 -2.43 -16.93
C GLU A 66 -10.74 -2.12 -16.48
N LYS A 67 -11.21 -2.76 -15.40
CA LYS A 67 -12.55 -2.54 -14.85
C LYS A 67 -12.71 -1.14 -14.25
N LEU A 68 -11.63 -0.59 -13.70
CA LEU A 68 -11.57 0.76 -13.14
C LEU A 68 -11.25 1.81 -14.22
N GLY A 69 -10.79 1.38 -15.41
CA GLY A 69 -10.36 2.27 -16.48
C GLY A 69 -9.12 3.07 -16.09
N LEU A 70 -8.18 2.46 -15.36
CA LEU A 70 -6.95 3.15 -14.93
C LEU A 70 -6.07 3.50 -16.13
N LYS A 71 -5.38 4.63 -16.03
CA LYS A 71 -4.34 5.01 -17.01
C LYS A 71 -2.98 4.40 -16.66
N LYS A 72 -2.65 4.37 -15.38
CA LYS A 72 -1.39 3.85 -14.85
C LYS A 72 -1.53 3.55 -13.36
N LEU A 73 -0.85 2.50 -12.91
CA LEU A 73 -0.68 2.14 -11.50
C LEU A 73 0.81 2.23 -11.14
N ILE A 74 1.13 2.96 -10.08
CA ILE A 74 2.48 3.07 -9.52
C ILE A 74 2.43 2.56 -8.08
N THR A 75 3.39 1.76 -7.68
CA THR A 75 3.54 1.35 -6.27
C THR A 75 4.99 1.37 -5.83
N THR A 76 5.30 1.87 -4.64
CA THR A 76 6.66 1.85 -4.07
C THR A 76 6.72 0.97 -2.84
N CYS A 77 7.71 0.09 -2.78
CA CYS A 77 8.00 -0.76 -1.62
C CYS A 77 9.14 -0.12 -0.81
N TYR A 78 8.88 0.19 0.46
CA TYR A 78 9.91 0.70 1.37
C TYR A 78 10.86 -0.44 1.80
N LYS A 79 12.16 -0.15 1.88
CA LYS A 79 13.13 -1.13 2.40
C LYS A 79 12.96 -1.26 3.92
N ASN A 80 12.36 -2.35 4.37
CA ASN A 80 12.28 -2.64 5.81
C ASN A 80 13.68 -3.01 6.35
N GLN A 81 14.16 -2.28 7.37
CA GLN A 81 15.48 -2.50 8.00
C GLN A 81 15.47 -3.66 9.01
N GLU A 82 14.32 -4.24 9.38
CA GLU A 82 14.23 -5.43 10.25
C GLU A 82 14.36 -6.76 9.47
N MET A 83 15.27 -6.81 8.49
CA MET A 83 15.53 -8.04 7.74
C MET A 83 16.66 -8.82 8.39
N ASP A 84 16.39 -9.36 9.57
CA ASP A 84 17.21 -10.43 10.13
C ASP A 84 16.28 -11.54 10.60
N LEU A 85 16.20 -12.62 9.82
CA LEU A 85 16.10 -13.99 10.33
C LEU A 85 16.09 -15.08 9.24
N PHE A 86 15.68 -14.86 7.97
CA PHE A 86 15.55 -15.97 6.99
C PHE A 86 15.68 -15.69 5.48
N SER A 87 16.56 -14.79 4.98
CA SER A 87 16.84 -14.77 3.54
C SER A 87 18.24 -14.27 3.17
N GLN A 88 19.08 -15.21 2.75
CA GLN A 88 20.28 -14.95 1.96
C GLN A 88 19.84 -14.61 0.52
N ASN A 89 19.73 -13.31 0.19
CA ASN A 89 19.94 -12.79 -1.17
C ASN A 89 19.93 -11.26 -1.16
N ASP A 90 21.09 -10.70 -1.53
CA ASP A 90 21.49 -9.31 -1.50
C ASP A 90 20.75 -8.44 -2.54
N SER A 91 19.67 -7.80 -2.13
CA SER A 91 19.19 -6.59 -2.80
C SER A 91 18.60 -5.64 -1.78
N GLU A 92 19.51 -4.85 -1.20
CA GLU A 92 19.27 -3.81 -0.21
C GLU A 92 18.57 -2.55 -0.75
N GLN A 93 17.91 -2.60 -1.91
CA GLN A 93 17.38 -1.41 -2.60
C GLN A 93 15.85 -1.42 -2.64
N ALA A 94 15.25 -0.27 -2.34
CA ALA A 94 13.82 -0.08 -2.52
C ALA A 94 13.47 -0.14 -4.01
N ILE A 95 12.26 -0.62 -4.32
CA ILE A 95 11.79 -0.75 -5.70
C ILE A 95 10.46 -0.04 -5.87
N TYR A 96 10.14 0.28 -7.12
CA TYR A 96 8.81 0.65 -7.52
C TYR A 96 8.34 -0.18 -8.71
N LEU A 97 7.03 -0.45 -8.74
CA LEU A 97 6.34 -1.14 -9.81
C LEU A 97 5.54 -0.12 -10.61
N GLU A 98 5.56 -0.29 -11.92
CA GLU A 98 4.74 0.46 -12.85
C GLU A 98 3.94 -0.52 -13.70
N TYR A 99 2.61 -0.35 -13.72
CA TYR A 99 1.71 -1.15 -14.54
C TYR A 99 0.80 -0.24 -15.36
N ASN A 100 0.73 -0.50 -16.67
CA ASN A 100 0.01 0.32 -17.65
C ASN A 100 -1.15 -0.43 -18.31
N GLY A 101 -1.60 -1.52 -17.70
CA GLY A 101 -2.68 -2.37 -18.23
C GLY A 101 -2.18 -3.60 -18.97
N ASP A 102 -3.15 -4.45 -19.31
CA ASP A 102 -2.95 -5.73 -19.99
C ASP A 102 -2.49 -5.50 -21.44
N LYS A 103 -1.50 -6.27 -21.88
CA LYS A 103 -0.92 -6.22 -23.23
C LYS A 103 -1.17 -7.50 -24.02
N ASN A 104 -1.51 -8.60 -23.34
CA ASN A 104 -1.65 -9.92 -23.95
C ASN A 104 -3.13 -10.35 -24.10
N GLY A 105 -4.07 -9.64 -23.47
CA GLY A 105 -5.51 -9.85 -23.58
C GLY A 105 -6.10 -10.85 -22.60
N ASN A 106 -5.33 -11.32 -21.60
CA ASN A 106 -5.79 -12.28 -20.59
C ASN A 106 -6.42 -11.63 -19.35
N PHE A 107 -6.34 -10.29 -19.22
CA PHE A 107 -6.81 -9.50 -18.09
C PHE A 107 -6.20 -9.89 -16.73
N VAL A 108 -5.02 -10.52 -16.73
CA VAL A 108 -4.28 -10.96 -15.55
C VAL A 108 -2.89 -10.32 -15.58
N PRO A 109 -2.55 -9.47 -14.59
CA PRO A 109 -1.24 -8.82 -14.54
C PRO A 109 -0.10 -9.83 -14.53
N ASP A 110 0.82 -9.70 -15.49
CA ASP A 110 1.97 -10.61 -15.61
C ASP A 110 3.33 -9.91 -15.41
N PRO A 111 4.38 -10.63 -14.97
CA PRO A 111 5.70 -10.03 -14.72
C PRO A 111 6.35 -9.33 -15.93
N ASN A 112 5.97 -9.65 -17.17
CA ASN A 112 6.46 -8.97 -18.38
C ASN A 112 5.71 -7.65 -18.63
N GLU A 113 4.50 -7.50 -18.09
CA GLU A 113 3.71 -6.26 -18.15
C GLU A 113 4.05 -5.30 -17.01
N ILE A 114 4.46 -5.86 -15.86
CA ILE A 114 4.83 -5.12 -14.65
C ILE A 114 6.28 -4.65 -14.79
N GLY A 115 6.47 -3.35 -14.95
CA GLY A 115 7.80 -2.75 -14.95
C GLY A 115 8.35 -2.62 -13.52
N ILE A 116 9.37 -3.43 -13.19
CA ILE A 116 10.10 -3.33 -11.93
C ILE A 116 11.28 -2.36 -12.10
N LYS A 117 11.38 -1.35 -11.23
CA LYS A 117 12.45 -0.35 -11.27
C LYS A 117 13.01 -0.13 -9.86
N HIS A 118 14.32 0.08 -9.78
CA HIS A 118 15.02 0.28 -8.51
C HIS A 118 15.07 1.78 -8.17
N LEU A 119 14.81 2.11 -6.90
CA LEU A 119 15.05 3.43 -6.33
C LEU A 119 16.50 3.54 -5.85
N LYS A 120 17.05 4.76 -5.88
CA LYS A 120 18.39 5.01 -5.32
C LYS A 120 18.33 5.15 -3.79
N GLY A 121 17.22 5.66 -3.27
CA GLY A 121 16.95 5.77 -1.84
C GLY A 121 16.30 4.53 -1.21
N ASP A 122 15.85 4.70 0.03
CA ASP A 122 15.16 3.68 0.85
C ASP A 122 13.64 3.59 0.58
N GLY A 123 13.12 4.48 -0.26
CA GLY A 123 11.70 4.59 -0.57
C GLY A 123 10.90 5.44 0.44
N ASP A 124 11.56 6.22 1.31
CA ASP A 124 10.87 7.20 2.15
C ASP A 124 10.04 8.15 1.26
N PHE A 125 8.80 8.43 1.66
CA PHE A 125 7.87 9.29 0.93
C PHE A 125 8.35 10.75 0.82
N ARG A 126 9.28 11.16 1.69
CA ARG A 126 9.94 12.48 1.67
C ARG A 126 11.06 12.56 0.66
N SER A 127 11.56 11.42 0.17
CA SER A 127 12.67 11.41 -0.77
C SER A 127 12.25 12.04 -2.10
N LYS A 128 13.22 12.66 -2.79
CA LYS A 128 12.97 13.29 -4.09
C LYS A 128 12.36 12.30 -5.10
N GLU A 129 12.85 11.06 -5.11
CA GLU A 129 12.35 10.02 -6.03
C GLU A 129 10.89 9.65 -5.74
N SER A 130 10.49 9.54 -4.47
CA SER A 130 9.10 9.30 -4.09
C SER A 130 8.20 10.50 -4.42
N ILE A 131 8.70 11.73 -4.26
CA ILE A 131 7.97 12.95 -4.65
C ILE A 131 7.82 13.02 -6.18
N ASP A 132 8.85 12.66 -6.94
CA ASP A 132 8.78 12.59 -8.41
C ASP A 132 7.75 11.54 -8.89
N LEU A 133 7.54 10.46 -8.12
CA LEU A 133 6.44 9.50 -8.37
C LEU A 133 5.07 10.06 -7.94
N LEU A 134 5.00 10.73 -6.78
CA LEU A 134 3.79 11.38 -6.28
C LEU A 134 3.26 12.42 -7.27
N THR A 135 4.15 13.22 -7.86
CA THR A 135 3.77 14.27 -8.81
C THR A 135 3.09 13.72 -10.07
N GLN A 136 3.45 12.51 -10.51
CA GLN A 136 2.83 11.82 -11.64
C GLN A 136 1.41 11.29 -11.34
N ALA A 137 1.08 11.11 -10.06
CA ALA A 137 -0.18 10.53 -9.63
C ALA A 137 -1.31 11.56 -9.60
N ASP A 138 -2.51 11.13 -10.00
CA ASP A 138 -3.74 11.88 -9.80
C ASP A 138 -4.34 11.59 -8.42
N ILE A 139 -4.33 10.32 -8.02
CA ILE A 139 -4.95 9.82 -6.79
C ILE A 139 -3.95 8.96 -6.03
N VAL A 140 -3.80 9.22 -4.73
CA VAL A 140 -3.04 8.38 -3.82
C VAL A 140 -3.98 7.46 -3.04
N VAL A 141 -3.68 6.16 -3.00
CA VAL A 141 -4.44 5.20 -2.18
C VAL A 141 -3.48 4.41 -1.32
N THR A 142 -3.58 4.57 0.00
CA THR A 142 -2.55 4.06 0.94
C THR A 142 -3.13 3.75 2.33
N ASN A 143 -2.29 3.19 3.19
CA ASN A 143 -2.46 3.11 4.64
C ASN A 143 -1.11 3.44 5.34
N PRO A 144 -0.79 4.73 5.55
CA PRO A 144 0.51 5.11 6.08
C PRO A 144 0.60 4.74 7.58
N PRO A 145 1.81 4.46 8.10
CA PRO A 145 2.01 4.26 9.54
C PRO A 145 1.46 5.44 10.36
N PHE A 146 0.81 5.16 11.49
CA PHE A 146 0.15 6.20 12.29
C PHE A 146 1.11 7.30 12.75
N SER A 147 2.37 6.96 13.04
CA SER A 147 3.43 7.92 13.41
C SER A 147 3.73 8.94 12.31
N LEU A 148 3.56 8.55 11.04
CA LEU A 148 3.86 9.36 9.86
C LEU A 148 2.60 9.98 9.25
N PHE A 149 1.41 9.55 9.68
CA PHE A 149 0.12 9.91 9.07
C PHE A 149 -0.07 11.42 8.87
N ARG A 150 0.15 12.23 9.91
CA ARG A 150 -0.13 13.69 9.85
C ARG A 150 0.78 14.39 8.85
N GLU A 151 2.06 14.06 8.89
CA GLU A 151 3.07 14.61 7.98
C GLU A 151 2.80 14.17 6.55
N TYR A 152 2.45 12.89 6.37
CA TYR A 152 2.14 12.35 5.07
C TYR A 152 0.90 13.01 4.44
N VAL A 153 -0.18 13.18 5.21
CA VAL A 153 -1.38 13.89 4.74
C VAL A 153 -1.07 15.36 4.41
N ALA A 154 -0.24 16.03 5.21
CA ALA A 154 0.18 17.40 4.90
C ALA A 154 0.90 17.48 3.55
N GLN A 155 1.82 16.54 3.26
CA GLN A 155 2.48 16.45 1.96
C GLN A 155 1.47 16.23 0.82
N LEU A 156 0.48 15.33 0.99
CA LEU A 156 -0.54 15.11 -0.03
C LEU A 156 -1.35 16.37 -0.34
N ILE A 157 -1.68 17.15 0.69
CA ILE A 157 -2.38 18.43 0.54
C ILE A 157 -1.49 19.47 -0.14
N GLU A 158 -0.22 19.56 0.25
CA GLU A 158 0.77 20.48 -0.34
C GLU A 158 0.95 20.23 -1.85
N HIS A 159 0.92 18.97 -2.26
CA HIS A 159 1.02 18.57 -3.67
C HIS A 159 -0.33 18.51 -4.41
N ASP A 160 -1.41 19.02 -3.81
CA ASP A 160 -2.78 19.04 -4.36
C ASP A 160 -3.24 17.65 -4.86
N LYS A 161 -2.94 16.62 -4.07
CA LYS A 161 -3.29 15.24 -4.42
C LYS A 161 -4.65 14.88 -3.86
N LYS A 162 -5.44 14.23 -4.71
CA LYS A 162 -6.61 13.48 -4.29
C LYS A 162 -6.17 12.22 -3.58
N PHE A 163 -6.83 11.81 -2.51
CA PHE A 163 -6.40 10.61 -1.79
C PHE A 163 -7.50 9.85 -1.04
N VAL A 164 -7.24 8.55 -0.89
CA VAL A 164 -7.98 7.64 -0.01
C VAL A 164 -7.01 6.98 0.95
N ILE A 165 -7.28 7.12 2.25
CA ILE A 165 -6.55 6.39 3.27
C ILE A 165 -7.44 5.28 3.82
N VAL A 166 -7.00 4.03 3.69
CA VAL A 166 -7.75 2.83 4.10
C VAL A 166 -7.24 2.35 5.45
N GLY A 167 -8.00 2.58 6.51
CA GLY A 167 -7.68 2.11 7.87
C GLY A 167 -8.32 0.77 8.23
N HIS A 168 -7.70 0.00 9.13
CA HIS A 168 -8.24 -1.24 9.68
C HIS A 168 -9.41 -0.94 10.66
N GLN A 169 -10.46 -1.78 10.65
CA GLN A 169 -11.78 -1.84 11.36
C GLN A 169 -12.17 -0.92 12.55
N LYS A 170 -11.30 -0.08 13.14
CA LYS A 170 -11.72 0.99 14.06
C LYS A 170 -12.00 2.25 13.27
N ARG A 171 -13.30 2.55 13.15
CA ARG A 171 -13.86 3.67 12.38
C ARG A 171 -13.37 5.01 12.93
N TYR A 172 -12.24 5.49 12.41
CA TYR A 172 -11.92 6.91 12.39
C TYR A 172 -12.36 7.44 11.03
N PHE A 173 -13.21 8.47 11.02
CA PHE A 173 -13.50 9.22 9.81
C PHE A 173 -12.21 9.95 9.41
N LEU A 174 -11.46 9.37 8.48
CA LEU A 174 -10.28 10.01 7.91
C LEU A 174 -10.71 11.08 6.89
N PRO A 175 -9.95 12.18 6.74
CA PRO A 175 -10.22 13.19 5.73
C PRO A 175 -10.25 12.54 4.34
N ARG A 176 -11.32 12.79 3.58
CA ARG A 176 -11.51 12.28 2.21
C ARG A 176 -11.43 13.48 1.28
N ASN A 177 -10.50 13.46 0.32
CA ASN A 177 -10.40 14.48 -0.72
C ASN A 177 -10.39 13.79 -2.09
N ILE A 178 -11.56 13.37 -2.58
CA ILE A 178 -11.76 12.78 -3.92
C ILE A 178 -13.12 13.14 -4.50
#